data_AF-A0A7L4RPB0-F1
#
_entry.id   AF-A0A7L4RPB0-F1
#
_cell.length_a   1.000
_cell.length_b   1.000
_cell.length_c   1.000
_cell.angle_alpha   90.00
_cell.angle_beta   90.00
_cell.angle_gamma   90.00
#
_symmetry.space_group_name_H-M   'P 1'
#
loop_
_entity.id
_entity.type
_entity.pdbx_description
1 polymer ?
#
loop_
_entity_poly.entity_id
_entity_poly.type
_entity_poly.pdbx_seq_one_letter_code
_entity_poly.pdbx_strand_id
1 'polypeptide(L)'
;MKKKAFFFTLLVFIFSFLVLISVTAWIRTMESLEKQDVSSVRITKMNEFSNRVKDDAVRSTQLTGFNALRTAATYVASNNQSKFLNNLNCINNFCIYELMHNVTIEGNSNYTNWNGVNISFSAPDQMGNFTLLTWDQKITRLANASDFNISIARMDVAVFQSDPWNVKIGYNLYFNISDRTLDSVFRTDMVPVLVTIPITNYTYSGG
;
A
#
# COMPACT_ATOMS: atom_id res chain seq x y z
N MET A 1 -18.81 -76.09 19.74
CA MET A 1 -19.06 -74.74 20.30
C MET A 1 -17.85 -73.79 20.17
N LYS A 2 -16.62 -74.20 20.51
CA LYS A 2 -15.42 -73.33 20.47
C LYS A 2 -15.14 -72.65 19.11
N LYS A 3 -15.38 -73.33 17.97
CA LYS A 3 -15.19 -72.76 16.62
C LYS A 3 -16.13 -71.59 16.29
N LYS A 4 -17.36 -71.59 16.83
CA LYS A 4 -18.33 -70.50 16.62
C LYS A 4 -17.93 -69.26 17.40
N ALA A 5 -17.45 -69.43 18.65
CA ALA A 5 -16.96 -68.33 19.48
C ALA A 5 -15.77 -67.60 18.84
N PHE A 6 -14.81 -68.35 18.26
CA PHE A 6 -13.65 -67.76 17.56
C PHE A 6 -14.06 -66.91 16.35
N PHE A 7 -15.05 -67.37 15.58
CA PHE A 7 -15.58 -66.63 14.43
C PHE A 7 -16.23 -65.31 14.88
N PHE A 8 -17.06 -65.32 15.93
CA PHE A 8 -17.67 -64.10 16.46
C PHE A 8 -16.62 -63.13 17.03
N THR A 9 -15.60 -63.61 17.73
CA THR A 9 -14.51 -62.74 18.22
C THR A 9 -13.71 -62.11 17.09
N LEU A 10 -13.43 -62.85 16.01
CA LEU A 10 -12.77 -62.32 14.83
C LEU A 10 -13.62 -61.24 14.15
N LEU A 11 -14.93 -61.49 14.05
CA LEU A 11 -15.90 -60.54 13.50
C LEU A 11 -15.95 -59.25 14.30
N VAL A 12 -15.97 -59.34 15.63
CA VAL A 12 -15.92 -58.18 16.53
C VAL A 12 -14.62 -57.40 16.32
N PHE A 13 -13.47 -58.07 16.22
CA PHE A 13 -12.19 -57.40 15.94
C PHE A 13 -12.21 -56.64 14.61
N ILE A 14 -12.71 -57.26 13.55
CA ILE A 14 -12.80 -56.64 12.22
C ILE A 14 -13.74 -55.43 12.28
N PHE A 15 -14.91 -55.56 12.91
CA PHE A 15 -15.86 -54.45 13.04
C PHE A 15 -15.28 -53.31 13.89
N SER A 16 -14.65 -53.60 15.02
CA SER A 16 -13.98 -52.59 15.83
C SER A 16 -12.88 -51.85 15.06
N PHE A 17 -12.12 -52.58 14.23
CA PHE A 17 -11.09 -51.99 13.38
C PHE A 17 -11.67 -51.08 12.28
N LEU A 18 -12.76 -51.52 11.62
CA LEU A 18 -13.46 -50.70 10.62
C LEU A 18 -14.08 -49.44 11.23
N VAL A 19 -14.65 -49.55 12.43
CA VAL A 19 -15.17 -48.39 13.17
C VAL A 19 -14.03 -47.41 13.51
N LEU A 20 -12.89 -47.90 13.99
CA LEU A 20 -11.72 -47.06 14.27
C LEU A 20 -11.20 -46.35 13.02
N ILE A 21 -11.09 -47.04 11.89
CA ILE A 21 -10.70 -46.43 10.61
C ILE A 21 -11.72 -45.37 10.20
N SER A 22 -13.01 -45.66 10.33
CA SER A 22 -14.07 -44.72 9.93
C SER A 22 -14.04 -43.45 10.77
N VAL A 23 -13.86 -43.58 12.09
CA VAL A 23 -13.75 -42.43 13.01
C VAL A 23 -12.48 -41.61 12.73
N THR A 24 -11.34 -42.26 12.51
CA THR A 24 -10.08 -41.55 12.21
C THR A 24 -10.13 -40.86 10.85
N ALA A 25 -10.71 -41.49 9.83
CA ALA A 25 -10.95 -40.88 8.52
C ALA A 25 -11.90 -39.68 8.62
N TRP A 26 -12.98 -39.81 9.41
CA TRP A 26 -13.92 -38.71 9.66
C TRP A 26 -13.25 -37.51 10.31
N ILE A 27 -12.48 -37.73 11.40
CA ILE A 27 -11.77 -36.65 12.11
C ILE A 27 -10.81 -35.93 11.16
N ARG A 28 -9.98 -36.68 10.42
CA ARG A 28 -9.04 -36.09 9.45
C ARG A 28 -9.75 -35.31 8.33
N THR A 29 -10.91 -35.77 7.89
CA THR A 29 -11.71 -35.08 6.89
C THR A 29 -12.23 -33.75 7.43
N MET A 30 -12.75 -33.75 8.67
CA MET A 30 -13.23 -32.51 9.31
C MET A 30 -12.10 -31.52 9.55
N GLU A 31 -10.95 -31.95 10.06
CA GLU A 31 -9.76 -31.09 10.19
C GLU A 31 -9.30 -30.51 8.84
N SER A 32 -9.41 -31.29 7.76
CA SER A 32 -9.07 -30.82 6.42
C SER A 32 -10.06 -29.76 5.91
N LEU A 33 -11.36 -29.95 6.14
CA LEU A 33 -12.38 -28.98 5.76
C LEU A 33 -12.23 -27.67 6.54
N GLU A 34 -12.02 -27.75 7.85
CA GLU A 34 -11.78 -26.56 8.68
C GLU A 34 -10.55 -25.76 8.19
N LYS A 35 -9.45 -26.45 7.84
CA LYS A 35 -8.26 -25.80 7.28
C LYS A 35 -8.54 -25.14 5.92
N GLN A 36 -9.33 -25.79 5.07
CA GLN A 36 -9.73 -25.21 3.78
C GLN A 36 -10.60 -23.97 3.96
N ASP A 37 -11.55 -24.01 4.89
CA ASP A 37 -12.43 -22.89 5.20
C ASP A 37 -11.61 -21.70 5.72
N VAL A 38 -10.71 -21.92 6.69
CA VAL A 38 -9.80 -20.87 7.20
C VAL A 38 -8.95 -20.30 6.06
N SER A 39 -8.39 -21.15 5.19
CA SER A 39 -7.61 -20.70 4.05
C SER A 39 -8.42 -19.84 3.10
N SER A 40 -9.66 -20.24 2.77
CA SER A 40 -10.53 -19.51 1.85
C SER A 40 -10.91 -18.13 2.38
N VAL A 41 -11.20 -18.02 3.68
CA VAL A 41 -11.52 -16.76 4.35
C VAL A 41 -10.31 -15.82 4.32
N ARG A 42 -9.10 -16.34 4.56
CA ARG A 42 -7.88 -15.52 4.58
C ARG A 42 -7.47 -15.07 3.18
N ILE A 43 -7.62 -15.92 2.17
CA ILE A 43 -7.48 -15.53 0.75
C ILE A 43 -8.46 -14.41 0.39
N THR A 44 -9.72 -14.52 0.83
CA THR A 44 -10.74 -13.49 0.59
C THR A 44 -10.37 -12.16 1.25
N LYS A 45 -9.95 -12.18 2.52
CA LYS A 45 -9.47 -10.98 3.23
C LYS A 45 -8.25 -10.35 2.56
N MET A 46 -7.31 -11.17 2.08
CA MET A 46 -6.13 -10.68 1.35
C MET A 46 -6.53 -10.00 0.03
N ASN A 47 -7.52 -10.57 -0.69
CA ASN A 47 -8.05 -9.96 -1.92
C ASN A 47 -8.75 -8.64 -1.65
N GLU A 48 -9.57 -8.56 -0.59
CA GLU A 48 -10.19 -7.31 -0.16
C GLU A 48 -9.16 -6.26 0.24
N PHE A 49 -8.13 -6.67 0.99
CA PHE A 49 -7.03 -5.80 1.38
C PHE A 49 -6.27 -5.27 0.15
N SER A 50 -5.92 -6.15 -0.80
CA SER A 50 -5.31 -5.75 -2.08
C SER A 50 -6.16 -4.68 -2.77
N ASN A 51 -7.45 -4.93 -2.98
CA ASN A 51 -8.34 -3.97 -3.66
C ASN A 51 -8.39 -2.62 -2.93
N ARG A 52 -8.46 -2.61 -1.59
CA ARG A 52 -8.42 -1.37 -0.80
C ARG A 52 -7.11 -0.61 -0.98
N VAL A 53 -5.97 -1.31 -1.08
CA VAL A 53 -4.67 -0.67 -1.38
C VAL A 53 -4.70 -0.02 -2.76
N LYS A 54 -5.29 -0.68 -3.77
CA LYS A 54 -5.41 -0.13 -5.13
C LYS A 54 -6.24 1.16 -5.13
N ASP A 55 -7.39 1.15 -4.46
CA ASP A 55 -8.28 2.31 -4.38
C ASP A 55 -7.64 3.47 -3.62
N ASP A 56 -6.98 3.17 -2.49
CA ASP A 56 -6.33 4.19 -1.67
C ASP A 56 -5.06 4.76 -2.32
N ALA A 57 -4.37 4.01 -3.18
CA ALA A 57 -3.22 4.50 -3.93
C ALA A 57 -3.58 5.70 -4.83
N VAL A 58 -4.74 5.65 -5.50
CA VAL A 58 -5.21 6.76 -6.35
C VAL A 58 -5.49 8.00 -5.49
N ARG A 59 -6.19 7.83 -4.37
CA ARG A 59 -6.53 8.92 -3.44
C ARG A 59 -5.29 9.52 -2.78
N SER A 60 -4.36 8.68 -2.34
CA SER A 60 -3.08 9.09 -1.77
C SER A 60 -2.27 9.90 -2.78
N THR A 61 -2.25 9.46 -4.04
CA THR A 61 -1.56 10.18 -5.13
C THR A 61 -2.18 11.55 -5.41
N GLN A 62 -3.51 11.64 -5.41
CA GLN A 62 -4.20 12.93 -5.52
C GLN A 62 -3.78 13.89 -4.41
N LEU A 63 -3.78 13.42 -3.17
CA LEU A 63 -3.51 14.27 -2.02
C LEU A 63 -2.03 14.66 -1.92
N THR A 64 -1.13 13.70 -2.13
CA THR A 64 0.32 13.90 -2.11
C THR A 64 0.76 14.78 -3.28
N GLY A 65 0.22 14.54 -4.48
CA GLY A 65 0.49 15.34 -5.67
C GLY A 65 -0.03 16.77 -5.53
N PHE A 66 -1.26 16.96 -5.02
CA PHE A 66 -1.79 18.29 -4.76
C PHE A 66 -0.92 19.05 -3.76
N ASN A 67 -0.51 18.41 -2.68
CA ASN A 67 0.39 19.02 -1.71
C ASN A 67 1.77 19.32 -2.30
N ALA A 68 2.34 18.42 -3.10
CA ALA A 68 3.62 18.63 -3.77
C ALA A 68 3.59 19.85 -4.70
N LEU A 69 2.52 20.00 -5.49
CA LEU A 69 2.34 21.16 -6.38
C LEU A 69 2.14 22.45 -5.58
N ARG A 70 1.35 22.40 -4.50
CA ARG A 70 1.19 23.54 -3.59
C ARG A 70 2.52 23.95 -2.96
N THR A 71 3.34 22.99 -2.52
CA THR A 71 4.68 23.24 -1.98
C THR A 71 5.57 23.88 -3.03
N ALA A 72 5.58 23.32 -4.25
CA ALA A 72 6.37 23.87 -5.34
C ALA A 72 5.96 25.32 -5.67
N ALA A 73 4.65 25.60 -5.70
CA ALA A 73 4.14 26.96 -5.93
C ALA A 73 4.59 27.93 -4.82
N THR A 74 4.46 27.53 -3.55
CA THR A 74 4.94 28.33 -2.41
C THR A 74 6.45 28.57 -2.47
N TYR A 75 7.22 27.55 -2.85
CA TYR A 75 8.68 27.66 -3.00
C TYR A 75 9.09 28.63 -4.11
N VAL A 76 8.41 28.61 -5.26
CA VAL A 76 8.67 29.55 -6.35
C VAL A 76 8.27 30.97 -5.94
N ALA A 77 7.15 31.13 -5.24
CA ALA A 77 6.68 32.43 -4.76
C ALA A 77 7.60 33.06 -3.69
N SER A 78 8.15 32.25 -2.78
CA SER A 78 8.98 32.74 -1.66
C SER A 78 10.42 33.12 -2.05
N ASN A 79 10.96 32.54 -3.13
CA ASN A 79 12.33 32.81 -3.58
C ASN A 79 12.46 34.00 -4.56
N ASN A 80 11.37 34.74 -4.79
CA ASN A 80 11.34 36.06 -5.44
C ASN A 80 12.35 36.25 -6.60
N GLN A 81 12.27 35.36 -7.62
CA GLN A 81 12.82 35.42 -8.99
C GLN A 81 13.84 34.33 -9.40
N SER A 82 13.62 33.81 -10.63
CA SER A 82 14.54 33.18 -11.60
C SER A 82 14.77 31.66 -11.62
N LYS A 83 14.52 30.90 -10.54
CA LYS A 83 14.63 29.43 -10.59
C LYS A 83 13.26 28.77 -10.59
N PHE A 84 12.67 28.65 -11.77
CA PHE A 84 11.62 27.65 -12.00
C PHE A 84 12.13 26.26 -11.60
N LEU A 85 11.26 25.30 -11.29
CA LEU A 85 11.67 23.92 -10.99
C LEU A 85 12.64 23.34 -12.03
N ASN A 86 12.52 23.77 -13.28
CA ASN A 86 13.38 23.39 -14.41
C ASN A 86 14.85 23.86 -14.25
N ASN A 87 15.11 24.88 -13.42
CA ASN A 87 16.43 25.45 -13.11
C ASN A 87 17.03 24.89 -11.81
N LEU A 88 16.30 24.04 -11.09
CA LEU A 88 16.86 23.19 -10.05
C LEU A 88 17.49 21.97 -10.71
N ASN A 89 18.38 21.23 -10.04
CA ASN A 89 18.99 19.99 -10.55
C ASN A 89 17.98 18.82 -10.68
N CYS A 90 16.73 19.12 -11.03
CA CYS A 90 15.63 18.20 -11.26
C CYS A 90 15.83 17.48 -12.61
N ILE A 91 16.79 16.57 -12.66
CA ILE A 91 16.92 15.65 -13.79
C ILE A 91 15.65 14.76 -13.79
N ASN A 92 14.94 14.70 -14.91
CA ASN A 92 13.82 13.78 -15.16
C ASN A 92 12.67 13.81 -14.11
N ASN A 93 12.13 15.00 -13.77
CA ASN A 93 10.99 15.15 -12.85
C ASN A 93 11.24 14.73 -11.38
N PHE A 94 12.49 14.49 -10.99
CA PHE A 94 12.84 13.97 -9.67
C PHE A 94 12.37 14.85 -8.50
N CYS A 95 12.36 16.17 -8.65
CA CYS A 95 11.96 17.06 -7.56
C CYS A 95 10.46 17.01 -7.21
N ILE A 96 9.57 16.78 -8.18
CA ILE A 96 8.14 16.61 -7.87
C ILE A 96 7.93 15.25 -7.19
N TYR A 97 8.69 14.24 -7.61
CA TYR A 97 8.70 12.95 -6.93
C TYR A 97 9.20 13.07 -5.47
N GLU A 98 10.32 13.77 -5.24
CA GLU A 98 10.83 14.05 -3.89
C GLU A 98 9.76 14.77 -3.06
N LEU A 99 9.17 15.84 -3.58
CA LEU A 99 8.10 16.57 -2.91
C LEU A 99 6.92 15.69 -2.50
N MET A 100 6.48 14.76 -3.37
CA MET A 100 5.43 13.80 -3.05
C MET A 100 5.87 12.75 -2.02
N HIS A 101 7.14 12.38 -2.02
CA HIS A 101 7.70 11.32 -1.19
C HIS A 101 8.02 11.80 0.23
N ASN A 102 8.65 12.95 0.38
CA ASN A 102 9.20 13.43 1.65
C ASN A 102 9.01 14.94 1.89
N VAL A 103 8.35 15.67 0.98
CA VAL A 103 8.20 17.13 1.03
C VAL A 103 9.57 17.83 1.14
N THR A 104 10.56 17.34 0.41
CA THR A 104 11.86 18.02 0.26
C THR A 104 12.05 18.43 -1.19
N ILE A 105 12.86 19.46 -1.39
CA ILE A 105 13.41 19.84 -2.69
C ILE A 105 14.93 19.72 -2.52
N GLU A 106 15.65 19.11 -3.46
CA GLU A 106 17.13 18.99 -3.40
C GLU A 106 17.65 18.39 -2.07
N GLY A 107 16.88 17.51 -1.42
CA GLY A 107 17.23 16.89 -0.14
C GLY A 107 17.19 17.81 1.09
N ASN A 108 16.75 19.07 0.95
CA ASN A 108 16.60 20.01 2.07
C ASN A 108 15.13 20.14 2.49
N SER A 109 14.88 20.07 3.80
CA SER A 109 13.56 20.28 4.40
C SER A 109 13.33 21.72 4.87
N ASN A 110 14.34 22.60 4.80
CA ASN A 110 14.31 23.95 5.35
C ASN A 110 14.66 25.00 4.29
N TYR A 111 13.73 25.92 4.04
CA TYR A 111 13.89 27.03 3.11
C TYR A 111 13.64 28.34 3.80
N THR A 112 14.46 29.36 3.52
CA THR A 112 14.25 30.70 4.08
C THR A 112 13.48 31.54 3.06
N ASN A 113 12.29 32.04 3.43
CA ASN A 113 11.52 33.00 2.64
C ASN A 113 12.27 34.34 2.52
N TRP A 114 11.96 35.14 1.50
CA TRP A 114 12.42 36.52 1.29
C TRP A 114 12.30 37.42 2.53
N ASN A 115 11.35 37.16 3.42
CA ASN A 115 11.19 37.89 4.70
C ASN A 115 12.09 37.39 5.84
N GLY A 116 13.08 36.53 5.57
CA GLY A 116 13.95 35.94 6.60
C GLY A 116 13.28 34.85 7.45
N VAL A 117 12.07 34.41 7.07
CA VAL A 117 11.34 33.35 7.77
C VAL A 117 11.78 32.00 7.25
N ASN A 118 12.38 31.16 8.08
CA ASN A 118 12.63 29.76 7.76
C ASN A 118 11.29 29.02 7.59
N ILE A 119 10.85 28.83 6.34
CA ILE A 119 9.92 27.79 5.91
C ILE A 119 10.61 26.45 6.12
N SER A 120 10.60 25.98 7.35
CA SER A 120 10.85 24.58 7.60
C SER A 120 9.61 23.80 7.21
N PHE A 121 9.75 22.85 6.27
CA PHE A 121 8.75 21.81 6.03
C PHE A 121 8.59 20.89 7.26
N SER A 122 9.32 21.14 8.36
CA SER A 122 9.12 20.53 9.68
C SER A 122 7.90 21.06 10.45
N ALA A 123 7.09 21.98 9.90
CA ALA A 123 5.79 22.30 10.51
C ALA A 123 4.92 21.02 10.53
N PRO A 124 4.76 20.33 11.68
CA PRO A 124 4.30 18.94 11.74
C PRO A 124 2.82 18.77 11.40
N ASP A 125 2.08 19.87 11.30
CA ASP A 125 0.64 19.77 11.57
C ASP A 125 -0.20 19.46 10.33
N GLN A 126 0.31 19.62 9.10
CA GLN A 126 -0.52 19.33 7.91
C GLN A 126 0.16 18.72 6.68
N MET A 127 1.48 18.80 6.46
CA MET A 127 2.07 18.33 5.18
C MET A 127 2.79 16.99 5.28
N GLY A 128 3.52 16.71 6.37
CA GLY A 128 4.21 15.43 6.56
C GLY A 128 3.29 14.21 6.63
N ASN A 129 2.01 14.42 6.98
CA ASN A 129 1.00 13.36 7.06
C ASN A 129 0.44 12.89 5.71
N PHE A 130 0.72 13.65 4.64
CA PHE A 130 0.21 13.42 3.28
C PHE A 130 1.36 13.25 2.29
N THR A 131 2.31 12.39 2.64
CA THR A 131 3.38 11.93 1.75
C THR A 131 3.16 10.48 1.35
N LEU A 132 3.72 10.08 0.22
CA LEU A 132 3.72 8.67 -0.18
C LEU A 132 4.48 7.79 0.83
N LEU A 133 5.51 8.31 1.50
CA LEU A 133 6.21 7.60 2.56
C LEU A 133 5.28 7.31 3.75
N THR A 134 4.54 8.32 4.20
CA THR A 134 3.59 8.15 5.31
C THR A 134 2.44 7.21 4.92
N TRP A 135 2.01 7.26 3.66
CA TRP A 135 1.04 6.32 3.11
C TRP A 135 1.57 4.87 3.12
N ASP A 136 2.77 4.62 2.59
CA ASP A 136 3.42 3.29 2.60
C ASP A 136 3.50 2.73 4.02
N GLN A 137 3.91 3.57 4.99
CA GLN A 137 3.98 3.20 6.40
C GLN A 137 2.61 2.82 6.98
N LYS A 138 1.55 3.56 6.62
CA LYS A 138 0.18 3.26 7.07
C LYS A 138 -0.32 1.94 6.48
N ILE A 139 -0.13 1.72 5.19
CA ILE A 139 -0.52 0.45 4.54
C ILE A 139 0.26 -0.72 5.15
N THR A 140 1.56 -0.56 5.39
CA THR A 140 2.39 -1.60 6.02
C THR A 140 1.92 -1.92 7.44
N ARG A 141 1.53 -0.92 8.23
CA ARG A 141 0.96 -1.14 9.56
C ARG A 141 -0.37 -1.88 9.51
N LEU A 142 -1.25 -1.55 8.56
CA LEU A 142 -2.54 -2.23 8.37
C LEU A 142 -2.36 -3.68 7.90
N ALA A 143 -1.40 -3.94 7.00
CA ALA A 143 -1.04 -5.29 6.57
C ALA A 143 -0.57 -6.13 7.77
N ASN A 144 0.36 -5.59 8.56
CA ASN A 144 0.89 -6.26 9.75
C ASN A 144 -0.19 -6.56 10.80
N ALA A 145 -1.14 -5.65 11.01
CA ALA A 145 -2.28 -5.87 11.90
C ALA A 145 -3.25 -6.96 11.41
N SER A 146 -3.16 -7.32 10.13
CA SER A 146 -3.99 -8.34 9.48
C SER A 146 -3.22 -9.66 9.24
N ASP A 147 -2.03 -9.82 9.82
CA ASP A 147 -1.11 -10.94 9.58
C ASP A 147 -0.69 -11.12 8.11
N PHE A 148 -0.60 -10.01 7.38
CA PHE A 148 -0.07 -9.95 6.04
C PHE A 148 1.30 -9.28 6.03
N ASN A 149 2.19 -9.77 5.17
CA ASN A 149 3.41 -9.07 4.80
C ASN A 149 3.12 -8.30 3.50
N ILE A 150 3.50 -7.02 3.45
CA ILE A 150 3.40 -6.22 2.23
C ILE A 150 4.76 -5.60 1.88
N SER A 151 5.09 -5.63 0.60
CA SER A 151 6.20 -4.87 0.02
C SER A 151 5.63 -3.97 -1.07
N ILE A 152 5.93 -2.67 -1.01
CA ILE A 152 5.48 -1.67 -1.97
C ILE A 152 6.70 -1.13 -2.69
N ALA A 153 6.68 -1.16 -4.02
CA ALA A 153 7.68 -0.57 -4.89
C ALA A 153 7.00 0.39 -5.86
N ARG A 154 7.61 1.55 -6.09
CA ARG A 154 7.10 2.59 -6.98
C ARG A 154 8.07 2.74 -8.14
N MET A 155 7.58 2.59 -9.37
CA MET A 155 8.40 2.74 -10.57
C MET A 155 7.82 3.83 -11.47
N ASP A 156 8.72 4.53 -12.17
CA ASP A 156 8.42 5.42 -13.29
C ASP A 156 7.44 6.56 -12.96
N VAL A 157 7.82 7.44 -12.03
CA VAL A 157 7.03 8.65 -11.77
C VAL A 157 7.20 9.63 -12.92
N ALA A 158 6.16 9.77 -13.71
CA ALA A 158 6.03 10.73 -14.79
C ALA A 158 5.13 11.89 -14.34
N VAL A 159 5.65 13.10 -14.45
CA VAL A 159 4.86 14.32 -14.28
C VAL A 159 4.79 15.01 -15.63
N PHE A 160 3.56 15.32 -16.06
CA PHE A 160 3.31 15.93 -17.34
C PHE A 160 2.24 17.01 -17.21
N GLN A 161 2.49 18.16 -17.81
CA GLN A 161 1.53 19.25 -17.88
C GLN A 161 1.15 19.47 -19.35
N SER A 162 -0.04 19.00 -19.74
CA SER A 162 -0.59 19.26 -21.09
C SER A 162 -1.10 20.68 -21.25
N ASP A 163 -1.55 21.28 -20.16
CA ASP A 163 -2.32 22.52 -20.18
C ASP A 163 -2.00 23.39 -18.97
N PRO A 164 -2.26 24.71 -19.05
CA PRO A 164 -1.92 25.65 -17.99
C PRO A 164 -2.69 25.42 -16.69
N TRP A 165 -3.75 24.63 -16.73
CA TRP A 165 -4.73 24.49 -15.64
C TRP A 165 -4.66 23.15 -14.95
N ASN A 166 -3.93 22.17 -15.48
CA ASN A 166 -3.89 20.82 -14.94
C ASN A 166 -2.49 20.20 -15.05
N VAL A 167 -2.06 19.57 -13.97
CA VAL A 167 -0.86 18.71 -13.96
C VAL A 167 -1.30 17.27 -13.84
N LYS A 168 -0.77 16.41 -14.71
CA LYS A 168 -0.97 14.96 -14.65
C LYS A 168 0.24 14.30 -14.00
N ILE A 169 -0.02 13.45 -13.03
CA ILE A 169 0.99 12.64 -12.35
C ILE A 169 0.63 11.18 -12.59
N GLY A 170 1.55 10.45 -13.22
CA GLY A 170 1.42 9.04 -13.53
C GLY A 170 2.56 8.23 -12.91
N TYR A 171 2.27 7.08 -12.31
CA TYR A 171 3.30 6.10 -11.95
C TYR A 171 2.72 4.70 -11.85
N ASN A 172 3.59 3.69 -11.87
CA ASN A 172 3.21 2.30 -11.66
C ASN A 172 3.51 1.92 -10.21
N LEU A 173 2.46 1.62 -9.45
CA LEU A 173 2.58 1.04 -8.11
C LEU A 173 2.67 -0.47 -8.25
N TYR A 174 3.75 -1.05 -7.75
CA TYR A 174 3.90 -2.49 -7.60
C TYR A 174 3.78 -2.82 -6.13
N PHE A 175 2.95 -3.81 -5.80
CA PHE A 175 2.94 -4.33 -4.45
C PHE A 175 2.84 -5.84 -4.45
N ASN A 176 3.51 -6.43 -3.47
CA ASN A 176 3.45 -7.83 -3.15
C ASN A 176 2.83 -7.98 -1.76
N ILE A 177 1.75 -8.75 -1.67
CA ILE A 177 1.10 -9.12 -0.41
C ILE A 177 1.24 -10.62 -0.25
N SER A 178 1.76 -11.05 0.89
CA SER A 178 1.77 -12.47 1.27
C SER A 178 1.11 -12.65 2.62
N ASP A 179 0.52 -13.81 2.81
CA ASP A 179 0.00 -14.21 4.09
C ASP A 179 1.14 -14.74 4.98
N ARG A 180 1.22 -14.32 6.25
CA ARG A 180 2.29 -14.75 7.16
C ARG A 180 2.11 -16.18 7.68
N THR A 181 0.89 -16.70 7.72
CA THR A 181 0.63 -18.05 8.24
C THR A 181 0.37 -19.06 7.14
N LEU A 182 0.02 -18.58 5.94
CA LEU A 182 -0.13 -19.39 4.73
C LEU A 182 0.97 -19.00 3.74
N ASP A 183 2.19 -19.50 3.94
CA ASP A 183 3.38 -19.17 3.14
C ASP A 183 3.20 -19.34 1.62
N SER A 184 2.26 -20.19 1.20
CA SER A 184 1.94 -20.44 -0.21
C SER A 184 0.99 -19.41 -0.84
N VAL A 185 0.40 -18.51 -0.04
CA VAL A 185 -0.57 -17.51 -0.50
C VAL A 185 0.16 -16.18 -0.66
N PHE A 186 0.49 -15.85 -1.90
CA PHE A 186 1.10 -14.60 -2.29
C PHE A 186 0.37 -13.99 -3.48
N ARG A 187 0.43 -12.66 -3.57
CA ARG A 187 -0.19 -11.92 -4.65
C ARG A 187 0.68 -10.73 -5.02
N THR A 188 0.99 -10.64 -6.29
CA THR A 188 1.69 -9.48 -6.87
C THR A 188 0.73 -8.77 -7.81
N ASP A 189 0.53 -7.48 -7.58
CA ASP A 189 -0.29 -6.64 -8.45
C ASP A 189 0.52 -5.42 -8.90
N MET A 190 0.21 -4.96 -10.11
CA MET A 190 0.62 -3.65 -10.63
C MET A 190 -0.62 -2.78 -10.78
N VAL A 191 -0.56 -1.56 -10.28
CA VAL A 191 -1.62 -0.56 -10.42
C VAL A 191 -1.05 0.63 -11.17
N PRO A 192 -1.49 0.88 -12.42
CA PRO A 192 -1.20 2.14 -13.08
C PRO A 192 -2.02 3.24 -12.39
N VAL A 193 -1.35 4.18 -11.76
CA VAL A 193 -1.98 5.33 -11.14
C VAL A 193 -1.78 6.52 -12.06
N LEU A 194 -2.87 7.11 -12.54
CA LEU A 194 -2.86 8.36 -13.28
C LEU A 194 -3.83 9.33 -12.64
N VAL A 195 -3.32 10.46 -12.19
CA VAL A 195 -4.09 11.48 -11.50
C VAL A 195 -3.92 12.81 -12.22
N THR A 196 -5.03 13.53 -12.38
CA THR A 196 -5.04 14.92 -12.85
C THR A 196 -5.32 15.85 -11.68
N ILE A 197 -4.44 16.82 -11.46
CA ILE A 197 -4.53 17.79 -10.38
C ILE A 197 -4.78 19.18 -11.00
N PRO A 198 -5.91 19.82 -10.69
CA PRO A 198 -6.17 21.16 -11.20
C PRO A 198 -5.29 22.19 -10.47
N ILE A 199 -4.70 23.09 -11.25
CA ILE A 199 -4.06 24.32 -10.79
C ILE A 199 -5.19 25.34 -10.59
N THR A 200 -5.77 25.37 -9.40
CA THR A 200 -6.75 26.40 -9.06
C THR A 200 -6.03 27.70 -8.68
N ASN A 201 -6.63 28.85 -9.00
CA ASN A 201 -6.08 30.16 -8.66
C ASN A 201 -5.91 30.27 -7.13
N TYR A 202 -4.67 30.20 -6.67
CA TYR A 202 -4.33 30.56 -5.29
C TYR A 202 -4.44 32.08 -5.16
N THR A 203 -5.57 32.57 -4.64
CA THR A 203 -5.57 33.89 -4.00
C THR A 203 -4.72 33.75 -2.75
N TYR A 204 -3.49 34.25 -2.82
CA TYR A 204 -2.61 34.41 -1.68
C TYR A 204 -3.27 35.41 -0.72
N SER A 205 -4.08 34.94 0.23
CA SER A 205 -4.54 35.76 1.36
C SER A 205 -3.41 35.82 2.37
N GLY A 206 -2.39 36.62 2.07
CA GLY A 206 -1.35 36.96 3.04
C GLY A 206 -1.98 37.73 4.19
N GLY A 207 -1.97 37.14 5.38
CA GLY A 207 -2.17 37.79 6.68
C GLY A 207 -0.89 37.71 7.47
#